data_AF-A0A385Q176-F1
#
_entry.id   AF-A0A385Q176-F1
#
_cell.length_a   1.000
_cell.length_b   1.000
_cell.length_c   1.000
_cell.angle_alpha   90.00
_cell.angle_beta   90.00
_cell.angle_gamma   90.00
#
_symmetry.space_group_name_H-M   'P 1'
#
loop_
_entity.id
_entity.type
_entity.pdbx_description
1 polymer ?
#
loop_
_entity_poly.entity_id
_entity_poly.type
_entity_poly.pdbx_seq_one_letter_code
_entity_poly.pdbx_strand_id
1 'polypeptide(L)'
;MRKIFITIFLLYLSTVFVACGTANKKEVDIVAASNDGNLAGNIISDAKILNDGSTYFFKNPKDEEKLYYLDKDGYIYKMSDDINMKDMHISDYCIYYVNSDPENIDTDKNLYRFSIEREESKKLTDLEFDQGNDSWLNLNSLVDGSCYCSYCRGKDDSYHIAKIDTNGKNLKELYEIPSDNTLGNPMVNVVGDRYLFFLSNDGLNCYDIKKEKNTVQIPYFECKSYMVYDGNIYYVRGSNLKSISLDANNEEKIYDGSDLDFNADSIFFNIYKDKIYLLAKSDDQKVGSLKSMNLDGSDVEDIDDEVRWFNIVNGNVFLEYYEGENSSTEMYTYNIAQDTEIGQLPNIDTLDEDTTLEETAAIEITAQENKSESKVVETKVVENKKDDNYYMDKYAPVINVYKKVKDSGKDYLSEKEQSYIGNYVSPRNIEYFMYDFIDINNNGSKEMVVVDTESSEKHIEAIYTLHGGDPEFLEYFMRNMAESEVCILNNGYICNYRGRSGSYYTEISKLDSNDNKIIINRYEYYEGTIDEDFKNAHYKINDVEVTEDEYVEALKYFNNVKYILVSKYF
;
A
#
# COMPACT_ATOMS: atom_id res chain seq x y z
N MET A 1 -0.69 57.14 50.16
CA MET A 1 -1.26 55.91 50.72
C MET A 1 -1.77 55.10 49.54
N ARG A 2 -1.09 54.00 49.15
CA ARG A 2 -1.41 52.63 49.61
C ARG A 2 -2.87 52.28 49.23
N LYS A 3 -3.06 51.52 48.15
CA LYS A 3 -3.19 50.05 48.12
C LYS A 3 -4.65 49.63 48.32
N ILE A 4 -5.11 48.73 47.43
CA ILE A 4 -6.29 47.85 47.55
C ILE A 4 -7.60 48.61 47.23
N PHE A 5 -8.34 48.36 46.16
CA PHE A 5 -8.86 47.12 45.55
C PHE A 5 -8.92 47.34 44.02
N ILE A 6 -8.40 46.57 43.05
CA ILE A 6 -8.12 45.12 42.92
C ILE A 6 -9.12 44.29 43.70
N THR A 7 -10.34 44.20 43.18
CA THR A 7 -11.31 43.09 43.25
C THR A 7 -12.65 43.70 42.83
N ILE A 8 -12.94 43.73 41.51
CA ILE A 8 -14.25 43.95 40.85
C ILE A 8 -14.06 44.11 39.32
N PHE A 9 -12.82 44.25 38.82
CA PHE A 9 -12.51 44.19 37.39
C PHE A 9 -12.06 42.80 36.88
N LEU A 10 -12.16 41.77 37.73
CA LEU A 10 -11.75 40.37 37.45
C LEU A 10 -12.94 39.40 37.40
N LEU A 11 -14.17 39.93 37.29
CA LEU A 11 -15.42 39.15 37.26
C LEU A 11 -16.30 39.46 36.03
N TYR A 12 -15.73 40.15 35.03
CA TYR A 12 -16.32 40.34 33.69
C TYR A 12 -15.33 39.96 32.58
N LEU A 13 -14.46 38.98 32.88
CA LEU A 13 -13.53 38.38 31.93
C LEU A 13 -13.52 36.84 32.10
N SER A 14 -14.71 36.23 32.12
CA SER A 14 -14.84 34.76 32.21
C SER A 14 -16.11 34.23 31.53
N THR A 15 -16.58 34.90 30.47
CA THR A 15 -17.57 34.36 29.51
C THR A 15 -17.34 34.97 28.12
N VAL A 16 -16.13 34.80 27.58
CA VAL A 16 -15.92 34.71 26.14
C VAL A 16 -14.90 33.59 25.96
N PHE A 17 -15.37 32.34 26.07
CA PHE A 17 -14.71 31.27 25.35
C PHE A 17 -14.89 31.60 23.88
N VAL A 18 -13.88 32.24 23.30
CA VAL A 18 -13.64 32.12 21.88
C VAL A 18 -13.56 30.62 21.65
N ALA A 19 -14.55 30.09 20.93
CA ALA A 19 -14.43 28.81 20.28
C ALA A 19 -13.27 28.94 19.28
N CYS A 20 -12.03 28.80 19.78
CA CYS A 20 -10.97 28.17 19.03
C CYS A 20 -11.49 26.76 18.78
N GLY A 21 -12.32 26.63 17.75
CA GLY A 21 -12.40 25.38 17.03
C GLY A 21 -10.99 25.12 16.57
N THR A 22 -10.29 24.25 17.29
CA THR A 22 -9.39 23.31 16.66
C THR A 22 -10.20 22.74 15.50
N ALA A 23 -9.95 23.27 14.30
CA ALA A 23 -10.30 22.54 13.09
C ALA A 23 -9.39 21.32 13.14
N ASN A 24 -9.87 20.28 13.82
CA ASN A 24 -9.38 18.93 13.66
C ASN A 24 -9.35 18.73 12.14
N LYS A 25 -8.14 18.69 11.54
CA LYS A 25 -7.95 18.16 10.20
C LYS A 25 -8.65 16.80 10.27
N LYS A 26 -9.79 16.68 9.59
CA LYS A 26 -10.39 15.36 9.40
C LYS A 26 -9.39 14.59 8.55
N GLU A 27 -8.74 13.63 9.19
CA GLU A 27 -8.08 12.52 8.52
C GLU A 27 -8.99 12.03 7.39
N VAL A 28 -8.38 11.77 6.24
CA VAL A 28 -9.04 10.95 5.24
C VAL A 28 -9.08 9.56 5.86
N ASP A 29 -10.23 9.16 6.38
CA ASP A 29 -10.45 7.79 6.87
C ASP A 29 -10.32 6.84 5.68
N ILE A 30 -9.10 6.38 5.41
CA ILE A 30 -8.86 5.27 4.49
C ILE A 30 -9.11 4.01 5.30
N VAL A 31 -10.36 3.57 5.25
CA VAL A 31 -10.86 2.35 5.87
C VAL A 31 -10.19 1.15 5.17
N ALA A 32 -9.88 0.09 5.91
CA ALA A 32 -9.17 -1.09 5.43
C ALA A 32 -9.66 -1.67 4.08
N ALA A 33 -8.84 -2.56 3.50
CA ALA A 33 -9.21 -3.35 2.33
C ALA A 33 -10.60 -3.95 2.52
N SER A 34 -11.52 -3.53 1.66
CA SER A 34 -12.92 -3.91 1.67
C SER A 34 -13.05 -5.27 0.99
N ASN A 35 -13.67 -6.20 1.69
CA ASN A 35 -13.94 -7.52 1.17
C ASN A 35 -15.14 -8.09 1.93
N ASP A 36 -16.32 -7.98 1.32
CA ASP A 36 -17.59 -8.35 1.95
C ASP A 36 -17.76 -9.87 2.05
N GLY A 37 -17.03 -10.62 1.22
CA GLY A 37 -17.21 -12.07 1.09
C GLY A 37 -16.14 -12.94 1.73
N ASN A 38 -15.00 -12.37 2.14
CA ASN A 38 -13.93 -13.05 2.90
C ASN A 38 -12.97 -12.02 3.52
N LEU A 39 -12.02 -12.42 4.35
CA LEU A 39 -10.93 -11.52 4.78
C LEU A 39 -9.83 -11.45 3.72
N ALA A 40 -9.24 -10.28 3.53
CA ALA A 40 -8.11 -10.09 2.59
C ALA A 40 -6.95 -11.04 2.89
N GLY A 41 -6.65 -11.30 4.18
CA GLY A 41 -5.59 -12.23 4.58
C GLY A 41 -5.90 -13.69 4.23
N ASN A 42 -7.19 -14.07 4.20
CA ASN A 42 -7.58 -15.41 3.75
C ASN A 42 -7.35 -15.58 2.24
N ILE A 43 -7.55 -14.53 1.44
CA ILE A 43 -7.29 -14.56 -0.02
C ILE A 43 -5.80 -14.78 -0.30
N ILE A 44 -4.92 -14.20 0.50
CA ILE A 44 -3.47 -14.45 0.42
C ILE A 44 -3.11 -15.90 0.81
N SER A 45 -4.01 -16.60 1.50
CA SER A 45 -3.82 -17.95 2.03
C SER A 45 -4.90 -18.94 1.53
N ASP A 46 -5.11 -18.98 0.20
CA ASP A 46 -5.98 -19.91 -0.57
C ASP A 46 -7.50 -19.81 -0.30
N ALA A 47 -7.95 -18.96 0.63
CA ALA A 47 -9.36 -18.70 0.91
C ALA A 47 -10.22 -19.96 1.06
N LYS A 48 -9.72 -20.96 1.81
CA LYS A 48 -10.32 -22.30 1.84
C LYS A 48 -11.65 -22.40 2.57
N ILE A 49 -12.01 -21.39 3.37
CA ILE A 49 -13.16 -21.44 4.28
C ILE A 49 -14.00 -20.17 4.16
N LEU A 50 -15.31 -20.37 4.22
CA LEU A 50 -16.35 -19.35 4.15
C LEU A 50 -17.38 -19.54 5.26
N ASN A 51 -18.12 -18.48 5.57
CA ASN A 51 -19.26 -18.55 6.47
C ASN A 51 -20.39 -17.64 5.99
N ASP A 52 -21.62 -18.16 5.93
CA ASP A 52 -22.81 -17.39 5.55
C ASP A 52 -23.56 -16.76 6.74
N GLY A 53 -22.93 -16.79 7.92
CA GLY A 53 -23.52 -16.42 9.20
C GLY A 53 -24.05 -17.60 10.01
N SER A 54 -24.29 -18.76 9.38
CA SER A 54 -24.86 -19.95 10.05
C SER A 54 -24.15 -21.25 9.73
N THR A 55 -23.55 -21.33 8.55
CA THR A 55 -22.96 -22.54 7.97
C THR A 55 -21.53 -22.22 7.55
N TYR A 56 -20.60 -23.11 7.82
CA TYR A 56 -19.24 -23.01 7.28
C TYR A 56 -19.14 -23.83 6.02
N PHE A 57 -18.56 -23.26 4.98
CA PHE A 57 -18.23 -23.97 3.75
C PHE A 57 -16.71 -24.06 3.66
N PHE A 58 -16.18 -25.22 3.33
CA PHE A 58 -14.74 -25.42 3.32
C PHE A 58 -14.31 -26.42 2.24
N LYS A 59 -13.11 -26.23 1.74
CA LYS A 59 -12.42 -27.23 0.91
C LYS A 59 -11.88 -28.32 1.82
N ASN A 60 -12.27 -29.56 1.56
CA ASN A 60 -11.87 -30.71 2.37
C ASN A 60 -10.50 -31.24 1.91
N PRO A 61 -9.43 -31.14 2.72
CA PRO A 61 -8.10 -31.63 2.33
C PRO A 61 -8.02 -33.14 2.16
N LYS A 62 -8.99 -33.93 2.67
CA LYS A 62 -9.02 -35.41 2.53
C LYS A 62 -9.67 -35.91 1.25
N ASP A 63 -10.44 -35.06 0.59
CA ASP A 63 -11.23 -35.40 -0.60
C ASP A 63 -10.89 -34.39 -1.68
N GLU A 64 -9.63 -34.35 -2.10
CA GLU A 64 -9.13 -33.56 -3.24
C GLU A 64 -9.60 -32.08 -3.23
N GLU A 65 -9.70 -31.48 -2.03
CA GLU A 65 -10.16 -30.10 -1.85
C GLU A 65 -11.60 -29.82 -2.37
N LYS A 66 -12.45 -30.85 -2.45
CA LYS A 66 -13.87 -30.72 -2.77
C LYS A 66 -14.62 -29.89 -1.72
N LEU A 67 -15.73 -29.30 -2.12
CA LEU A 67 -16.52 -28.42 -1.25
C LEU A 67 -17.43 -29.22 -0.31
N TYR A 68 -17.27 -28.94 0.99
CA TYR A 68 -18.11 -29.44 2.07
C TYR A 68 -18.74 -28.28 2.84
N TYR A 69 -19.77 -28.58 3.62
CA TYR A 69 -20.30 -27.64 4.60
C TYR A 69 -20.51 -28.29 5.97
N LEU A 70 -20.27 -27.52 7.01
CA LEU A 70 -20.56 -27.82 8.41
C LEU A 70 -21.81 -27.03 8.81
N ASP A 71 -22.88 -27.75 9.14
CA ASP A 71 -24.12 -27.15 9.61
C ASP A 71 -24.04 -26.72 11.08
N LYS A 72 -25.08 -26.01 11.52
CA LYS A 72 -25.23 -25.50 12.89
C LYS A 72 -25.33 -26.59 13.97
N ASP A 73 -25.69 -27.82 13.59
CA ASP A 73 -25.90 -28.95 14.50
C ASP A 73 -24.61 -29.80 14.59
N GLY A 74 -23.56 -29.39 13.87
CA GLY A 74 -22.23 -30.01 13.89
C GLY A 74 -22.02 -31.08 12.83
N TYR A 75 -22.95 -31.22 11.88
CA TYR A 75 -22.86 -32.23 10.83
C TYR A 75 -22.16 -31.70 9.58
N ILE A 76 -21.33 -32.56 8.99
CA ILE A 76 -20.58 -32.26 7.77
C ILE A 76 -21.26 -32.95 6.59
N TYR A 77 -21.40 -32.23 5.49
CA TYR A 77 -22.01 -32.72 4.25
C TYR A 77 -21.15 -32.35 3.05
N LYS A 78 -21.06 -33.27 2.08
CA LYS A 78 -20.45 -33.00 0.77
C LYS A 78 -21.43 -32.20 -0.09
N MET A 79 -20.94 -31.16 -0.77
CA MET A 79 -21.78 -30.26 -1.56
C MET A 79 -21.65 -30.44 -3.07
N SER A 80 -20.45 -30.79 -3.58
CA SER A 80 -20.22 -30.93 -5.03
C SER A 80 -19.04 -31.85 -5.34
N ASP A 81 -19.21 -32.78 -6.28
CA ASP A 81 -18.16 -33.68 -6.79
C ASP A 81 -17.33 -33.06 -7.92
N ASP A 82 -17.89 -32.12 -8.70
CA ASP A 82 -17.33 -31.74 -10.01
C ASP A 82 -16.65 -30.35 -10.05
N ILE A 83 -16.47 -29.70 -8.91
CA ILE A 83 -16.03 -28.30 -8.87
C ILE A 83 -14.84 -28.15 -7.92
N ASN A 84 -13.71 -27.73 -8.48
CA ASN A 84 -12.53 -27.34 -7.72
C ASN A 84 -12.49 -25.81 -7.62
N MET A 85 -12.71 -25.30 -6.41
CA MET A 85 -12.86 -23.87 -6.13
C MET A 85 -11.55 -23.29 -5.59
N LYS A 86 -11.16 -22.13 -6.13
CA LYS A 86 -10.04 -21.31 -5.64
C LYS A 86 -10.53 -19.89 -5.38
N ASP A 87 -9.89 -19.20 -4.44
CA ASP A 87 -10.14 -17.79 -4.08
C ASP A 87 -11.62 -17.55 -3.75
N MET A 88 -12.15 -18.29 -2.78
CA MET A 88 -13.59 -18.27 -2.51
C MET A 88 -14.03 -17.01 -1.76
N HIS A 89 -15.20 -16.49 -2.15
CA HIS A 89 -15.96 -15.45 -1.45
C HIS A 89 -17.42 -15.87 -1.32
N ILE A 90 -18.11 -15.46 -0.26
CA ILE A 90 -19.54 -15.75 -0.07
C ILE A 90 -20.36 -14.47 0.07
N SER A 91 -21.46 -14.37 -0.66
CA SER A 91 -22.41 -13.25 -0.55
C SER A 91 -23.76 -13.66 -1.13
N ASP A 92 -24.86 -13.21 -0.52
CA ASP A 92 -26.23 -13.48 -0.96
C ASP A 92 -26.48 -14.97 -1.29
N TYR A 93 -26.09 -15.87 -0.37
CA TYR A 93 -26.20 -17.33 -0.52
C TYR A 93 -25.55 -17.90 -1.79
N CYS A 94 -24.53 -17.21 -2.30
CA CYS A 94 -23.75 -17.64 -3.44
C CYS A 94 -22.26 -17.64 -3.07
N ILE A 95 -21.56 -18.68 -3.53
CA ILE A 95 -20.11 -18.77 -3.49
C ILE A 95 -19.56 -18.29 -4.83
N TYR A 96 -18.68 -17.30 -4.80
CA TYR A 96 -17.95 -16.78 -5.94
C TYR A 96 -16.54 -17.32 -5.89
N TYR A 97 -16.06 -17.86 -7.00
CA TYR A 97 -14.79 -18.58 -7.02
C TYR A 97 -14.17 -18.57 -8.42
N VAL A 98 -12.88 -18.86 -8.47
CA VAL A 98 -12.15 -19.20 -9.69
C VAL A 98 -12.20 -20.70 -9.88
N ASN A 99 -12.65 -21.14 -11.06
CA ASN A 99 -12.59 -22.56 -11.41
C ASN A 99 -11.13 -22.97 -11.64
N SER A 100 -10.61 -23.87 -10.82
CA SER A 100 -9.19 -24.22 -10.83
C SER A 100 -9.02 -25.68 -10.46
N ASP A 101 -8.72 -26.52 -11.45
CA ASP A 101 -8.31 -27.90 -11.22
C ASP A 101 -6.79 -28.01 -11.42
N PRO A 102 -6.01 -28.24 -10.34
CA PRO A 102 -4.56 -28.32 -10.43
C PRO A 102 -4.08 -29.52 -11.24
N GLU A 103 -4.90 -30.56 -11.42
CA GLU A 103 -4.55 -31.73 -12.23
C GLU A 103 -4.90 -31.55 -13.72
N ASN A 104 -5.72 -30.54 -14.05
CA ASN A 104 -6.23 -30.30 -15.39
C ASN A 104 -5.87 -28.90 -15.91
N ILE A 105 -4.78 -28.84 -16.68
CA ILE A 105 -4.29 -27.60 -17.31
C ILE A 105 -5.31 -26.95 -18.26
N ASP A 106 -6.23 -27.74 -18.82
CA ASP A 106 -7.29 -27.29 -19.73
C ASP A 106 -8.50 -26.67 -19.00
N THR A 107 -8.47 -26.61 -17.66
CA THR A 107 -9.48 -25.88 -16.90
C THR A 107 -9.57 -24.44 -17.37
N ASP A 108 -10.81 -23.96 -17.52
CA ASP A 108 -11.09 -22.67 -18.15
C ASP A 108 -10.71 -21.44 -17.31
N LYS A 109 -10.27 -21.61 -16.05
CA LYS A 109 -9.74 -20.57 -15.15
C LYS A 109 -10.69 -19.39 -14.91
N ASN A 110 -11.95 -19.49 -15.33
CA ASN A 110 -12.88 -18.37 -15.32
C ASN A 110 -13.53 -18.20 -13.94
N LEU A 111 -14.15 -17.04 -13.72
CA LEU A 111 -14.96 -16.78 -12.53
C LEU A 111 -16.32 -17.46 -12.65
N TYR A 112 -16.74 -18.06 -11.56
CA TYR A 112 -18.03 -18.71 -11.41
C TYR A 112 -18.75 -18.23 -10.16
N ARG A 113 -20.06 -18.43 -10.18
CA ARG A 113 -20.95 -18.30 -9.03
C ARG A 113 -21.70 -19.61 -8.83
N PHE A 114 -21.50 -20.24 -7.68
CA PHE A 114 -22.27 -21.39 -7.22
C PHE A 114 -23.41 -20.92 -6.31
N SER A 115 -24.65 -21.29 -6.65
CA SER A 115 -25.82 -21.03 -5.82
C SER A 115 -25.97 -22.15 -4.79
N ILE A 116 -25.87 -21.82 -3.50
CA ILE A 116 -26.01 -22.79 -2.40
C ILE A 116 -27.41 -23.43 -2.44
N GLU A 117 -28.46 -22.62 -2.63
CA GLU A 117 -29.85 -23.10 -2.61
C GLU A 117 -30.21 -24.02 -3.79
N ARG A 118 -29.58 -23.82 -4.95
CA ARG A 118 -29.92 -24.56 -6.18
C ARG A 118 -28.90 -25.63 -6.54
N GLU A 119 -27.75 -25.61 -5.87
CA GLU A 119 -26.59 -26.44 -6.20
C GLU A 119 -26.17 -26.29 -7.68
N GLU A 120 -26.25 -25.06 -8.20
CA GLU A 120 -26.00 -24.73 -9.60
C GLU A 120 -24.85 -23.74 -9.74
N SER A 121 -23.88 -24.09 -10.59
CA SER A 121 -22.82 -23.17 -11.01
C SER A 121 -23.18 -22.40 -12.27
N LYS A 122 -22.88 -21.10 -12.25
CA LYS A 122 -22.99 -20.21 -13.41
C LYS A 122 -21.65 -19.52 -13.66
N LYS A 123 -21.14 -19.67 -14.88
CA LYS A 123 -19.98 -18.91 -15.38
C LYS A 123 -20.30 -17.41 -15.39
N LEU A 124 -19.41 -16.60 -14.82
CA LEU A 124 -19.50 -15.14 -14.78
C LEU A 124 -18.65 -14.48 -15.85
N THR A 125 -17.43 -14.97 -16.08
CA THR A 125 -16.53 -14.48 -17.13
C THR A 125 -16.34 -15.54 -18.20
N ASP A 126 -16.11 -15.11 -19.44
CA ASP A 126 -15.77 -15.99 -20.57
C ASP A 126 -14.50 -15.48 -21.25
N LEU A 127 -13.43 -15.44 -20.46
CA LEU A 127 -12.10 -15.03 -20.90
C LEU A 127 -11.39 -16.22 -21.57
N GLU A 128 -10.66 -15.93 -22.64
CA GLU A 128 -9.82 -16.90 -23.33
C GLU A 128 -8.41 -16.88 -22.71
N PHE A 129 -7.93 -18.07 -22.33
CA PHE A 129 -6.60 -18.29 -21.76
C PHE A 129 -5.79 -19.23 -22.67
N ASP A 130 -4.50 -18.93 -22.85
CA ASP A 130 -3.62 -19.84 -23.57
C ASP A 130 -3.37 -21.13 -22.76
N GLN A 131 -3.06 -22.23 -23.47
CA GLN A 131 -2.71 -23.50 -22.85
C GLN A 131 -1.29 -23.43 -22.29
N GLY A 132 -1.17 -23.32 -20.97
CA GLY A 132 0.09 -23.22 -20.26
C GLY A 132 -0.11 -22.79 -18.81
N ASN A 133 0.96 -22.89 -18.00
CA ASN A 133 0.93 -22.49 -16.59
C ASN A 133 1.03 -20.96 -16.40
N ASP A 134 1.38 -20.23 -17.47
CA ASP A 134 1.57 -18.77 -17.43
C ASP A 134 0.23 -18.01 -17.52
N SER A 135 -0.86 -18.72 -17.83
CA SER A 135 -2.22 -18.18 -17.82
C SER A 135 -2.93 -18.48 -16.49
N TRP A 136 -3.51 -17.45 -15.87
CA TRP A 136 -4.11 -17.56 -14.54
C TRP A 136 -5.15 -16.46 -14.30
N LEU A 137 -6.02 -16.69 -13.32
CA LEU A 137 -6.96 -15.69 -12.78
C LEU A 137 -7.01 -15.84 -11.25
N ASN A 138 -7.07 -14.71 -10.55
CA ASN A 138 -7.29 -14.64 -9.11
C ASN A 138 -8.54 -13.81 -8.82
N LEU A 139 -9.41 -14.30 -7.95
CA LEU A 139 -10.49 -13.49 -7.37
C LEU A 139 -9.95 -12.77 -6.14
N ASN A 140 -9.78 -11.45 -6.22
CA ASN A 140 -9.05 -10.71 -5.19
C ASN A 140 -9.97 -10.11 -4.12
N SER A 141 -11.15 -9.64 -4.52
CA SER A 141 -12.10 -8.99 -3.60
C SER A 141 -13.53 -9.09 -4.09
N LEU A 142 -14.49 -9.12 -3.16
CA LEU A 142 -15.91 -8.91 -3.44
C LEU A 142 -16.36 -7.68 -2.67
N VAL A 143 -16.79 -6.63 -3.36
CA VAL A 143 -17.19 -5.34 -2.75
C VAL A 143 -18.43 -4.80 -3.43
N ASP A 144 -19.47 -4.50 -2.65
CA ASP A 144 -20.72 -3.89 -3.12
C ASP A 144 -21.31 -4.63 -4.33
N GLY A 145 -21.34 -5.96 -4.27
CA GLY A 145 -21.90 -6.81 -5.32
C GLY A 145 -21.07 -6.86 -6.61
N SER A 146 -19.80 -6.46 -6.58
CA SER A 146 -18.83 -6.59 -7.67
C SER A 146 -17.68 -7.52 -7.28
N CYS A 147 -17.32 -8.44 -8.17
CA CYS A 147 -16.10 -9.24 -8.09
C CYS A 147 -14.95 -8.49 -8.76
N TYR A 148 -13.85 -8.29 -8.03
CA TYR A 148 -12.60 -7.71 -8.53
C TYR A 148 -11.57 -8.82 -8.70
N CYS A 149 -11.02 -8.94 -9.90
CA CYS A 149 -10.08 -9.99 -10.24
C CYS A 149 -8.86 -9.43 -10.97
N SER A 150 -7.76 -10.17 -10.86
CA SER A 150 -6.58 -9.99 -11.69
C SER A 150 -6.31 -11.27 -12.49
N TYR A 151 -5.80 -11.13 -13.71
CA TYR A 151 -5.57 -12.28 -14.58
C TYR A 151 -4.44 -12.04 -15.59
N CYS A 152 -3.84 -13.13 -16.05
CA CYS A 152 -2.90 -13.18 -17.16
C CYS A 152 -3.43 -14.16 -18.21
N ARG A 153 -3.42 -13.78 -19.49
CA ARG A 153 -3.86 -14.67 -20.59
C ARG A 153 -2.75 -15.61 -21.10
N GLY A 154 -1.50 -15.38 -20.70
CA GLY A 154 -0.32 -16.18 -21.04
C GLY A 154 0.41 -15.76 -22.32
N LYS A 155 -0.18 -14.94 -23.18
CA LYS A 155 0.37 -14.63 -24.52
C LYS A 155 1.32 -13.42 -24.56
N ASP A 156 1.10 -12.49 -23.65
CA ASP A 156 1.68 -11.15 -23.70
C ASP A 156 2.46 -10.81 -22.42
N ASP A 157 2.41 -11.69 -21.42
CA ASP A 157 2.87 -11.52 -20.03
C ASP A 157 2.34 -10.26 -19.32
N SER A 158 1.33 -9.58 -19.88
CA SER A 158 0.65 -8.46 -19.23
C SER A 158 -0.36 -8.97 -18.21
N TYR A 159 -0.52 -8.21 -17.12
CA TYR A 159 -1.53 -8.51 -16.11
C TYR A 159 -2.69 -7.55 -16.24
N HIS A 160 -3.87 -8.12 -16.13
CA HIS A 160 -5.13 -7.41 -16.27
C HIS A 160 -5.81 -7.33 -14.92
N ILE A 161 -6.42 -6.19 -14.61
CA ILE A 161 -7.24 -5.98 -13.44
C ILE A 161 -8.63 -5.58 -13.93
N ALA A 162 -9.62 -6.39 -13.58
CA ALA A 162 -10.99 -6.19 -14.02
C ALA A 162 -11.98 -6.30 -12.87
N LYS A 163 -13.21 -5.84 -13.14
CA LYS A 163 -14.35 -6.11 -12.29
C LYS A 163 -15.55 -6.60 -13.08
N ILE A 164 -16.40 -7.38 -12.43
CA ILE A 164 -17.67 -7.85 -12.98
C ILE A 164 -18.74 -7.85 -11.88
N ASP A 165 -19.97 -7.51 -12.22
CA ASP A 165 -21.07 -7.60 -11.27
C ASP A 165 -21.32 -9.08 -10.91
N THR A 166 -21.71 -9.35 -9.68
CA THR A 166 -22.08 -10.69 -9.16
C THR A 166 -23.18 -11.41 -9.94
N ASN A 167 -23.93 -10.69 -10.78
CA ASN A 167 -24.93 -11.26 -11.70
C ASN A 167 -24.33 -11.76 -13.05
N GLY A 168 -23.04 -11.50 -13.29
CA GLY A 168 -22.30 -11.82 -14.51
C GLY A 168 -22.43 -10.79 -15.62
N LYS A 169 -22.77 -9.54 -15.31
CA LYS A 169 -22.87 -8.43 -16.28
C LYS A 169 -21.79 -7.39 -16.02
N ASN A 170 -21.61 -6.50 -17.00
CA ASN A 170 -20.76 -5.33 -16.90
C ASN A 170 -19.29 -5.66 -16.58
N LEU A 171 -18.75 -6.72 -17.18
CA LEU A 171 -17.32 -6.98 -17.18
C LEU A 171 -16.60 -5.73 -17.72
N LYS A 172 -15.74 -5.15 -16.89
CA LYS A 172 -14.98 -3.95 -17.19
C LYS A 172 -13.52 -4.16 -16.84
N GLU A 173 -12.67 -3.97 -17.84
CA GLU A 173 -11.24 -3.80 -17.64
C GLU A 173 -10.98 -2.47 -16.92
N LEU A 174 -10.33 -2.52 -15.76
CA LEU A 174 -10.00 -1.33 -14.96
C LEU A 174 -8.59 -0.84 -15.28
N TYR A 175 -7.64 -1.76 -15.34
CA TYR A 175 -6.24 -1.43 -15.57
C TYR A 175 -5.48 -2.60 -16.18
N GLU A 176 -4.58 -2.30 -17.10
CA GLU A 176 -3.62 -3.25 -17.66
C GLU A 176 -2.22 -2.85 -17.17
N ILE A 177 -1.52 -3.80 -16.55
CA ILE A 177 -0.11 -3.73 -16.20
C ILE A 177 0.66 -4.30 -17.40
N PRO A 178 1.39 -3.44 -18.16
CA PRO A 178 2.19 -3.90 -19.30
C PRO A 178 3.24 -4.91 -18.85
N SER A 179 3.62 -5.84 -19.74
CA SER A 179 4.53 -6.94 -19.41
C SER A 179 5.94 -6.54 -19.00
N ASP A 180 6.41 -5.36 -19.40
CA ASP A 180 7.69 -4.80 -18.93
C ASP A 180 7.58 -4.19 -17.51
N ASN A 181 6.37 -4.09 -16.97
CA ASN A 181 6.07 -3.53 -15.64
C ASN A 181 5.42 -4.56 -14.69
N THR A 182 5.39 -5.84 -15.02
CA THR A 182 4.84 -6.87 -14.14
C THR A 182 5.82 -7.28 -13.05
N LEU A 183 5.31 -7.44 -11.83
CA LEU A 183 6.06 -7.88 -10.65
C LEU A 183 5.25 -8.94 -9.89
N GLY A 184 5.58 -10.22 -10.06
CA GLY A 184 4.93 -11.32 -9.35
C GLY A 184 3.40 -11.29 -9.46
N ASN A 185 2.66 -11.53 -8.36
CA ASN A 185 1.21 -11.35 -8.35
C ASN A 185 0.88 -9.86 -8.09
N PRO A 186 -0.05 -9.22 -8.83
CA PRO A 186 -0.48 -7.85 -8.57
C PRO A 186 -1.09 -7.63 -7.18
N MET A 187 -1.60 -8.70 -6.54
CA MET A 187 -2.13 -8.68 -5.18
C MET A 187 -3.13 -7.54 -4.93
N VAL A 188 -4.20 -7.54 -5.72
CA VAL A 188 -5.17 -6.45 -5.74
C VAL A 188 -5.87 -6.31 -4.39
N ASN A 189 -5.87 -5.10 -3.82
CA ASN A 189 -6.61 -4.73 -2.62
C ASN A 189 -7.60 -3.60 -2.96
N VAL A 190 -8.90 -3.84 -2.79
CA VAL A 190 -9.93 -2.80 -3.00
C VAL A 190 -10.20 -2.09 -1.68
N VAL A 191 -10.25 -0.77 -1.67
CA VAL A 191 -10.52 0.05 -0.49
C VAL A 191 -11.73 0.94 -0.74
N GLY A 192 -12.80 0.66 0.00
CA GLY A 192 -14.13 1.23 -0.20
C GLY A 192 -14.65 0.96 -1.62
N ASP A 193 -15.37 1.93 -2.19
CA ASP A 193 -15.93 1.86 -3.55
C ASP A 193 -15.08 2.62 -4.59
N ARG A 194 -13.85 2.99 -4.23
CA ARG A 194 -13.10 4.03 -4.95
C ARG A 194 -11.67 3.68 -5.28
N TYR A 195 -10.91 3.09 -4.37
CA TYR A 195 -9.49 2.90 -4.56
C TYR A 195 -9.15 1.43 -4.75
N LEU A 196 -8.24 1.16 -5.68
CA LEU A 196 -7.73 -0.18 -5.95
C LEU A 196 -6.20 -0.11 -5.88
N PHE A 197 -5.62 -0.86 -4.97
CA PHE A 197 -4.17 -0.98 -4.81
C PHE A 197 -3.66 -2.25 -5.47
N PHE A 198 -2.49 -2.16 -6.11
CA PHE A 198 -1.84 -3.30 -6.77
C PHE A 198 -0.33 -3.08 -6.91
N LEU A 199 0.44 -4.17 -7.00
CA LEU A 199 1.88 -4.14 -7.23
C LEU A 199 2.21 -4.18 -8.73
N SER A 200 3.24 -3.43 -9.10
CA SER A 200 3.93 -3.50 -10.40
C SER A 200 5.44 -3.25 -10.18
N ASN A 201 6.28 -3.32 -11.21
CA ASN A 201 7.71 -3.01 -11.09
C ASN A 201 7.96 -1.56 -10.61
N ASP A 202 7.05 -0.63 -10.94
CA ASP A 202 7.08 0.75 -10.45
C ASP A 202 6.79 0.89 -8.94
N GLY A 203 6.25 -0.15 -8.29
CA GLY A 203 5.93 -0.17 -6.87
C GLY A 203 4.44 -0.40 -6.57
N LEU A 204 3.97 0.13 -5.44
CA LEU A 204 2.56 0.04 -5.06
C LEU A 204 1.78 1.14 -5.77
N ASN A 205 0.85 0.73 -6.61
CA ASN A 205 -0.05 1.59 -7.36
C ASN A 205 -1.37 1.77 -6.62
N CYS A 206 -2.01 2.92 -6.85
CA CYS A 206 -3.36 3.24 -6.42
C CYS A 206 -4.14 3.74 -7.64
N TYR A 207 -5.15 2.98 -8.05
CA TYR A 207 -6.08 3.32 -9.10
C TYR A 207 -7.37 3.90 -8.50
N ASP A 208 -7.68 5.16 -8.80
CA ASP A 208 -8.96 5.78 -8.45
C ASP A 208 -10.00 5.35 -9.50
N ILE A 209 -10.85 4.38 -9.13
CA ILE A 209 -11.87 3.76 -9.98
C ILE A 209 -12.85 4.81 -10.55
N LYS A 210 -13.15 5.86 -9.77
CA LYS A 210 -14.11 6.91 -10.18
C LYS A 210 -13.49 7.90 -11.17
N LYS A 211 -12.18 8.16 -11.04
CA LYS A 211 -11.44 9.05 -11.94
C LYS A 211 -10.77 8.32 -13.10
N GLU A 212 -10.76 7.00 -13.07
CA GLU A 212 -10.05 6.12 -14.01
C GLU A 212 -8.58 6.52 -14.17
N LYS A 213 -7.93 6.80 -13.03
CA LYS A 213 -6.55 7.30 -12.99
C LYS A 213 -5.71 6.42 -12.08
N ASN A 214 -4.62 5.88 -12.62
CA ASN A 214 -3.57 5.24 -11.85
C ASN A 214 -2.54 6.26 -11.34
N THR A 215 -2.02 6.02 -10.14
CA THR A 215 -0.89 6.73 -9.55
C THR A 215 -0.02 5.73 -8.80
N VAL A 216 1.29 5.80 -8.97
CA VAL A 216 2.22 5.06 -8.13
C VAL A 216 2.22 5.71 -6.75
N GLN A 217 1.61 5.04 -5.76
CA GLN A 217 1.44 5.54 -4.40
C GLN A 217 2.74 5.42 -3.60
N ILE A 218 3.38 4.26 -3.67
CA ILE A 218 4.70 4.02 -3.06
C ILE A 218 5.65 3.51 -4.14
N PRO A 219 6.48 4.39 -4.70
CA PRO A 219 7.46 4.05 -5.74
C PRO A 219 8.44 2.97 -5.27
N TYR A 220 8.73 2.01 -6.15
CA TYR A 220 9.67 0.91 -5.94
C TYR A 220 9.36 0.05 -4.70
N PHE A 221 8.10 0.07 -4.27
CA PHE A 221 7.64 -0.74 -3.17
C PHE A 221 7.56 -2.20 -3.60
N GLU A 222 8.42 -3.02 -3.02
CA GLU A 222 8.44 -4.46 -3.21
C GLU A 222 8.18 -5.19 -1.89
N CYS A 223 7.35 -6.22 -1.98
CA CYS A 223 7.01 -7.12 -0.88
C CYS A 223 6.56 -8.48 -1.43
N LYS A 224 6.60 -9.52 -0.59
CA LYS A 224 6.03 -10.84 -0.92
C LYS A 224 4.51 -10.83 -0.86
N SER A 225 3.96 -10.10 0.10
CA SER A 225 2.53 -9.93 0.32
C SER A 225 2.23 -8.64 1.06
N TYR A 226 1.05 -8.07 0.84
CA TYR A 226 0.59 -6.89 1.57
C TYR A 226 -0.93 -6.84 1.74
N MET A 227 -1.37 -6.06 2.72
CA MET A 227 -2.76 -5.67 2.92
C MET A 227 -2.83 -4.19 3.30
N VAL A 228 -3.83 -3.49 2.77
CA VAL A 228 -4.14 -2.11 3.20
C VAL A 228 -5.09 -2.19 4.38
N TYR A 229 -4.72 -1.60 5.51
CA TYR A 229 -5.55 -1.57 6.71
C TYR A 229 -5.35 -0.26 7.46
N ASP A 230 -6.46 0.43 7.78
CA ASP A 230 -6.50 1.66 8.57
C ASP A 230 -5.42 2.69 8.18
N GLY A 231 -5.43 3.12 6.91
CA GLY A 231 -4.45 4.08 6.38
C GLY A 231 -3.00 3.58 6.24
N ASN A 232 -2.72 2.34 6.64
CA ASN A 232 -1.41 1.71 6.56
C ASN A 232 -1.37 0.56 5.56
N ILE A 233 -0.18 0.21 5.11
CA ILE A 233 0.12 -1.00 4.37
C ILE A 233 0.91 -1.90 5.30
N TYR A 234 0.35 -3.05 5.62
CA TYR A 234 1.05 -4.13 6.29
C TYR A 234 1.61 -5.06 5.23
N TYR A 235 2.89 -5.42 5.30
CA TYR A 235 3.53 -6.18 4.25
C TYR A 235 4.70 -7.03 4.72
N VAL A 236 4.96 -8.09 3.97
CA VAL A 236 6.04 -9.03 4.22
C VAL A 236 7.24 -8.70 3.32
N ARG A 237 8.41 -8.49 3.94
CA ARG A 237 9.69 -8.36 3.24
C ARG A 237 10.75 -9.22 3.91
N GLY A 238 11.28 -10.20 3.16
CA GLY A 238 12.14 -11.23 3.73
C GLY A 238 11.38 -12.08 4.75
N SER A 239 11.92 -12.17 5.97
CA SER A 239 11.35 -12.85 7.14
C SER A 239 10.72 -11.88 8.16
N ASN A 240 10.31 -10.68 7.72
CA ASN A 240 9.73 -9.65 8.59
C ASN A 240 8.34 -9.27 8.12
N LEU A 241 7.44 -8.99 9.08
CA LEU A 241 6.25 -8.19 8.84
C LEU A 241 6.57 -6.74 9.17
N LYS A 242 6.16 -5.84 8.28
CA LYS A 242 6.36 -4.41 8.40
C LYS A 242 5.06 -3.67 8.17
N SER A 243 4.99 -2.43 8.65
CA SER A 243 3.96 -1.49 8.28
C SER A 243 4.61 -0.24 7.69
N ILE A 244 3.88 0.45 6.81
CA ILE A 244 4.22 1.78 6.34
C ILE A 244 2.91 2.52 6.09
N SER A 245 2.85 3.81 6.39
CA SER A 245 1.65 4.58 6.07
C SER A 245 1.48 4.71 4.55
N LEU A 246 0.24 4.86 4.08
CA LEU A 246 -0.05 4.97 2.63
C LEU A 246 0.66 6.15 1.96
N ASP A 247 1.03 7.19 2.69
CA ASP A 247 1.84 8.33 2.22
C ASP A 247 3.36 8.05 2.24
N ALA A 248 3.75 6.77 2.38
CA ALA A 248 5.12 6.29 2.37
C ALA A 248 6.00 6.89 3.48
N ASN A 249 5.42 7.14 4.65
CA ASN A 249 6.13 7.61 5.84
C ASN A 249 6.10 6.51 6.92
N ASN A 250 6.93 6.70 7.95
CA ASN A 250 6.88 5.90 9.19
C ASN A 250 6.89 4.38 8.93
N GLU A 251 7.86 3.88 8.15
CA GLU A 251 8.05 2.43 8.03
C GLU A 251 8.47 1.88 9.39
N GLU A 252 7.70 0.90 9.89
CA GLU A 252 7.96 0.23 11.16
C GLU A 252 8.12 -1.27 10.95
N LYS A 253 9.01 -1.88 11.72
CA LYS A 253 9.10 -3.34 11.81
C LYS A 253 8.09 -3.80 12.86
N ILE A 254 7.10 -4.56 12.43
CA ILE A 254 6.00 -5.06 13.28
C ILE A 254 6.37 -6.42 13.90
N TYR A 255 7.01 -7.29 13.11
CA TYR A 255 7.46 -8.60 13.57
C TYR A 255 8.81 -8.95 12.97
N ASP A 256 9.70 -9.48 13.82
CA ASP A 256 10.99 -10.05 13.42
C ASP A 256 10.97 -11.56 13.62
N GLY A 257 11.03 -12.32 12.52
CA GLY A 257 11.09 -13.78 12.56
C GLY A 257 12.48 -14.34 12.88
N SER A 258 13.48 -13.50 13.16
CA SER A 258 14.87 -13.95 13.43
C SER A 258 15.03 -14.79 14.68
N ASP A 259 14.12 -14.64 15.64
CA ASP A 259 14.24 -15.23 16.97
C ASP A 259 13.56 -16.61 17.08
N LEU A 260 13.05 -17.13 15.96
CA LEU A 260 12.50 -18.48 15.88
C LEU A 260 13.63 -19.52 15.92
N ASP A 261 13.34 -20.69 16.50
CA ASP A 261 14.25 -21.84 16.52
C ASP A 261 14.49 -22.45 15.12
N PHE A 262 13.81 -21.92 14.10
CA PHE A 262 13.96 -22.27 12.69
C PHE A 262 14.03 -21.01 11.82
N ASN A 263 14.61 -21.13 10.63
CA ASN A 263 14.66 -20.02 9.67
C ASN A 263 13.31 -19.90 8.96
N ALA A 264 12.50 -18.91 9.35
CA ALA A 264 11.28 -18.60 8.62
C ALA A 264 11.61 -17.98 7.25
N ASP A 265 11.17 -18.63 6.18
CA ASP A 265 11.31 -18.18 4.80
C ASP A 265 9.99 -17.66 4.22
N SER A 266 8.89 -17.87 4.93
CA SER A 266 7.54 -17.47 4.51
C SER A 266 6.73 -16.95 5.68
N ILE A 267 5.98 -15.87 5.43
CA ILE A 267 5.07 -15.25 6.40
C ILE A 267 3.72 -15.08 5.73
N PHE A 268 2.67 -15.62 6.38
CA PHE A 268 1.29 -15.32 6.07
C PHE A 268 0.68 -14.58 7.24
N PHE A 269 -0.19 -13.60 6.96
CA PHE A 269 -0.82 -12.85 8.03
C PHE A 269 -2.24 -12.43 7.66
N ASN A 270 -3.05 -12.23 8.70
CA ASN A 270 -4.40 -11.72 8.62
C ASN A 270 -4.58 -10.60 9.65
N ILE A 271 -5.50 -9.68 9.38
CA ILE A 271 -5.88 -8.63 10.34
C ILE A 271 -7.35 -8.83 10.66
N TYR A 272 -7.65 -9.05 11.94
CA TYR A 272 -9.01 -9.26 12.42
C TYR A 272 -9.22 -8.52 13.73
N LYS A 273 -10.25 -7.65 13.77
CA LYS A 273 -10.60 -6.81 14.94
C LYS A 273 -9.37 -6.10 15.54
N ASP A 274 -8.61 -5.41 14.70
CA ASP A 274 -7.43 -4.62 15.08
C ASP A 274 -6.30 -5.44 15.75
N LYS A 275 -6.26 -6.75 15.52
CA LYS A 275 -5.12 -7.61 15.82
C LYS A 275 -4.55 -8.24 14.56
N ILE A 276 -3.23 -8.41 14.53
CA ILE A 276 -2.52 -9.18 13.52
C ILE A 276 -2.43 -10.62 14.00
N TYR A 277 -2.78 -11.54 13.11
CA TYR A 277 -2.53 -12.96 13.24
C TYR A 277 -1.50 -13.33 12.19
N LEU A 278 -0.38 -13.91 12.61
CA LEU A 278 0.77 -14.13 11.74
C LEU A 278 1.27 -15.57 11.89
N LEU A 279 1.43 -16.26 10.77
CA LEU A 279 2.10 -17.54 10.66
C LEU A 279 3.47 -17.32 10.02
N ALA A 280 4.53 -17.48 10.81
CA ALA A 280 5.90 -17.55 10.32
C ALA A 280 6.29 -19.02 10.15
N LYS A 281 6.69 -19.42 8.94
CA LYS A 281 6.99 -20.82 8.64
C LYS A 281 8.28 -21.00 7.86
N SER A 282 8.85 -22.19 7.95
CA SER A 282 9.91 -22.69 7.09
C SER A 282 9.32 -23.71 6.13
N ASP A 283 9.37 -23.43 4.83
CA ASP A 283 8.92 -24.37 3.81
C ASP A 283 9.82 -25.63 3.77
N ASP A 284 11.12 -25.46 4.02
CA ASP A 284 12.08 -26.57 4.06
C ASP A 284 11.86 -27.51 5.26
N GLN A 285 11.70 -26.93 6.45
CA GLN A 285 11.51 -27.71 7.69
C GLN A 285 10.04 -28.10 7.90
N LYS A 286 9.12 -27.47 7.15
CA LYS A 286 7.67 -27.66 7.22
C LYS A 286 7.08 -27.43 8.61
N VAL A 287 7.74 -26.57 9.39
CA VAL A 287 7.28 -26.11 10.70
C VAL A 287 6.85 -24.65 10.58
N GLY A 288 5.84 -24.27 11.36
CA GLY A 288 5.41 -22.88 11.46
C GLY A 288 4.93 -22.55 12.86
N SER A 289 5.00 -21.27 13.20
CA SER A 289 4.56 -20.73 14.49
C SER A 289 3.51 -19.66 14.23
N LEU A 290 2.30 -19.88 14.77
CA LEU A 290 1.16 -18.99 14.67
C LEU A 290 1.12 -18.11 15.92
N LYS A 291 1.05 -16.80 15.70
CA LYS A 291 1.08 -15.78 16.75
C LYS A 291 -0.01 -14.74 16.55
N SER A 292 -0.41 -14.07 17.63
CA SER A 292 -1.22 -12.85 17.57
C SER A 292 -0.46 -11.67 18.17
N MET A 293 -0.75 -10.45 17.70
CA MET A 293 -0.14 -9.22 18.22
C MET A 293 -1.02 -8.00 17.91
N ASN A 294 -0.76 -6.89 18.58
CA ASN A 294 -1.36 -5.60 18.24
C ASN A 294 -0.83 -5.09 16.88
N LEU A 295 -1.52 -4.11 16.29
CA LEU A 295 -1.15 -3.52 15.00
C LEU A 295 0.25 -2.89 14.96
N ASP A 296 0.80 -2.51 16.12
CA ASP A 296 2.16 -1.95 16.28
C ASP A 296 3.21 -3.02 16.61
N GLY A 297 2.83 -4.31 16.64
CA GLY A 297 3.71 -5.42 16.98
C GLY A 297 3.90 -5.65 18.48
N SER A 298 3.23 -4.88 19.34
CA SER A 298 3.23 -5.12 20.79
C SER A 298 2.31 -6.29 21.18
N ASP A 299 2.45 -6.75 22.43
CA ASP A 299 1.65 -7.84 23.02
C ASP A 299 1.62 -9.12 22.16
N VAL A 300 2.82 -9.58 21.76
CA VAL A 300 2.96 -10.83 21.01
C VAL A 300 2.55 -12.02 21.89
N GLU A 301 1.58 -12.78 21.42
CA GLU A 301 1.04 -13.98 22.05
C GLU A 301 1.27 -15.18 21.12
N ASP A 302 1.90 -16.23 21.65
CA ASP A 302 2.03 -17.51 20.95
C ASP A 302 0.69 -18.24 20.97
N ILE A 303 0.15 -18.59 19.80
CA ILE A 303 -1.10 -19.36 19.67
C ILE A 303 -0.77 -20.84 19.62
N ASP A 304 0.05 -21.24 18.63
CA ASP A 304 0.45 -22.64 18.46
C ASP A 304 1.66 -22.78 17.52
N ASP A 305 2.31 -23.94 17.58
CA ASP A 305 3.43 -24.33 16.74
C ASP A 305 3.07 -25.51 15.80
N GLU A 306 3.98 -25.86 14.89
CA GLU A 306 3.78 -26.88 13.84
C GLU A 306 2.60 -26.60 12.89
N VAL A 307 2.08 -25.36 12.91
CA VAL A 307 1.00 -24.91 12.03
C VAL A 307 1.54 -24.72 10.61
N ARG A 308 0.84 -25.27 9.61
CA ARG A 308 1.21 -25.12 8.19
C ARG A 308 0.38 -24.05 7.46
N TRP A 309 -0.83 -23.81 7.94
CA TRP A 309 -1.83 -22.98 7.27
C TRP A 309 -2.87 -22.48 8.27
N PHE A 310 -3.43 -21.29 8.03
CA PHE A 310 -4.57 -20.78 8.79
C PHE A 310 -5.45 -19.83 7.97
N ASN A 311 -6.73 -19.75 8.30
CA ASN A 311 -7.67 -18.71 7.86
C ASN A 311 -8.52 -18.24 9.06
N ILE A 312 -9.05 -17.02 9.02
CA ILE A 312 -9.94 -16.48 10.06
C ILE A 312 -11.31 -16.22 9.46
N VAL A 313 -12.35 -16.83 10.00
CA VAL A 313 -13.72 -16.68 9.51
C VAL A 313 -14.68 -16.54 10.69
N ASN A 314 -15.43 -15.43 10.71
CA ASN A 314 -16.43 -15.14 11.73
C ASN A 314 -15.90 -15.32 13.18
N GLY A 315 -14.69 -14.81 13.45
CA GLY A 315 -14.05 -14.86 14.78
C GLY A 315 -13.46 -16.21 15.17
N ASN A 316 -13.50 -17.21 14.28
CA ASN A 316 -12.83 -18.49 14.47
C ASN A 316 -11.56 -18.53 13.63
N VAL A 317 -10.47 -19.01 14.22
CA VAL A 317 -9.26 -19.35 13.48
C VAL A 317 -9.38 -20.81 13.10
N PHE A 318 -9.25 -21.11 11.81
CA PHE A 318 -9.12 -22.45 11.28
C PHE A 318 -7.66 -22.69 10.94
N LEU A 319 -7.14 -23.86 11.26
CA LEU A 319 -5.74 -24.18 11.11
C LEU A 319 -5.53 -25.64 10.72
N GLU A 320 -4.40 -25.89 10.08
CA GLU A 320 -3.92 -27.22 9.71
C GLU A 320 -2.48 -27.35 10.23
N TYR A 321 -2.11 -28.52 10.73
CA TYR A 321 -0.74 -28.81 11.17
C TYR A 321 0.08 -29.47 10.07
N TYR A 322 1.36 -29.70 10.32
CA TYR A 322 2.18 -30.58 9.48
C TYR A 322 2.27 -31.99 10.10
N GLU A 323 1.70 -33.00 9.44
CA GLU A 323 1.72 -34.41 9.90
C GLU A 323 2.62 -35.32 9.04
N GLY A 324 3.89 -34.94 8.85
CA GLY A 324 4.88 -35.81 8.20
C GLY A 324 4.72 -35.95 6.67
N GLU A 325 4.99 -37.14 6.11
CA GLU A 325 5.04 -37.34 4.64
C GLU A 325 3.70 -37.06 3.94
N ASN A 326 2.58 -37.13 4.67
CA ASN A 326 1.28 -36.71 4.18
C ASN A 326 1.03 -35.27 4.59
N SER A 327 0.77 -34.40 3.62
CA SER A 327 0.14 -33.10 3.83
C SER A 327 -1.07 -33.29 4.76
N SER A 328 -1.16 -32.55 5.88
CA SER A 328 -2.27 -32.68 6.85
C SER A 328 -3.62 -32.90 6.20
N THR A 329 -4.28 -33.92 6.71
CA THR A 329 -5.62 -34.34 6.34
C THR A 329 -6.67 -33.76 7.30
N GLU A 330 -6.25 -33.15 8.41
CA GLU A 330 -7.14 -32.69 9.46
C GLU A 330 -7.23 -31.16 9.49
N MET A 331 -8.39 -30.66 9.92
CA MET A 331 -8.64 -29.25 10.13
C MET A 331 -9.06 -29.02 11.58
N TYR A 332 -8.52 -27.98 12.18
CA TYR A 332 -8.71 -27.62 13.58
C TYR A 332 -9.22 -26.21 13.68
N THR A 333 -9.86 -25.87 14.80
CA THR A 333 -10.35 -24.52 15.03
C THR A 333 -10.41 -24.13 16.49
N TYR A 334 -10.30 -22.83 16.75
CA TYR A 334 -10.65 -22.22 18.02
C TYR A 334 -11.33 -20.86 17.81
N ASN A 335 -12.10 -20.42 18.80
CA ASN A 335 -12.77 -19.14 18.80
C ASN A 335 -11.97 -18.07 19.54
N ILE A 336 -11.70 -16.95 18.87
CA ILE A 336 -10.89 -15.85 19.41
C ILE A 336 -11.55 -15.19 20.62
N ALA A 337 -12.87 -14.96 20.59
CA ALA A 337 -13.56 -14.21 21.62
C ALA A 337 -13.85 -15.04 22.87
N GLN A 338 -14.03 -16.36 22.69
CA GLN A 338 -14.34 -17.29 23.76
C GLN A 338 -13.10 -17.94 24.36
N ASP A 339 -11.92 -17.79 23.73
CA ASP A 339 -10.66 -18.39 24.18
C ASP A 339 -10.80 -19.92 24.38
N THR A 340 -11.41 -20.58 23.40
CA THR A 340 -11.61 -22.04 23.44
C THR A 340 -10.29 -22.76 23.22
N GLU A 341 -10.16 -23.98 23.75
CA GLU A 341 -9.08 -24.88 23.33
C GLU A 341 -9.17 -25.16 21.82
N ILE A 342 -8.02 -25.39 21.18
CA ILE A 342 -7.97 -25.79 19.77
C ILE A 342 -8.55 -27.20 19.65
N GLY A 343 -9.66 -27.31 18.93
CA GLY A 343 -10.37 -28.57 18.71
C GLY A 343 -10.29 -29.03 17.26
N GLN A 344 -10.21 -30.35 17.06
CA GLN A 344 -10.31 -30.96 15.73
C GLN A 344 -11.75 -30.89 15.22
N LEU A 345 -11.93 -30.57 13.94
CA LEU A 345 -13.23 -30.73 13.28
C LEU A 345 -13.58 -32.22 13.13
N PRO A 346 -14.87 -32.60 13.14
CA PRO A 346 -15.29 -34.00 13.02
C PRO A 346 -14.65 -34.70 11.81
N ASN A 347 -14.27 -35.97 11.99
CA ASN A 347 -13.47 -36.73 11.02
C ASN A 347 -14.19 -36.86 9.66
N ILE A 348 -13.49 -36.41 8.62
CA ILE A 348 -14.03 -36.24 7.27
C ILE A 348 -13.93 -37.53 6.42
N ASP A 349 -13.27 -38.58 6.93
CA ASP A 349 -13.01 -39.84 6.21
C ASP A 349 -14.22 -40.78 6.05
N THR A 350 -15.34 -40.55 6.75
CA THR A 350 -16.39 -41.58 6.94
C THR A 350 -17.82 -41.12 6.67
N LEU A 351 -18.07 -40.34 5.62
CA LEU A 351 -19.43 -40.24 5.08
C LEU A 351 -19.76 -41.47 4.20
N ASP A 352 -19.74 -42.66 4.79
CA ASP A 352 -20.56 -43.77 4.29
C ASP A 352 -22.03 -43.34 4.46
N GLU A 353 -22.87 -43.53 3.42
CA GLU A 353 -24.27 -43.05 3.29
C GLU A 353 -25.20 -43.34 4.50
N ASP A 354 -24.78 -44.14 5.47
CA ASP A 354 -25.56 -44.59 6.64
C ASP A 354 -24.96 -44.23 8.01
N THR A 355 -23.91 -43.40 8.08
CA THR A 355 -23.24 -43.11 9.37
C THR A 355 -23.86 -41.91 10.07
N THR A 356 -24.74 -42.15 11.06
CA THR A 356 -25.05 -41.14 12.08
C THR A 356 -23.81 -40.95 12.95
N LEU A 357 -23.10 -39.83 12.76
CA LEU A 357 -21.96 -39.44 13.60
C LEU A 357 -22.44 -39.23 15.04
N GLU A 358 -21.96 -40.08 15.95
CA GLU A 358 -22.16 -39.94 17.39
C GLU A 358 -21.37 -38.73 17.92
N GLU A 359 -22.11 -37.85 18.61
CA GLU A 359 -21.70 -36.82 19.58
C GLU A 359 -20.22 -36.41 19.56
N THR A 360 -19.85 -35.52 18.63
CA THR A 360 -18.77 -34.56 18.91
C THR A 360 -19.44 -33.33 19.50
N ALA A 361 -19.22 -33.09 20.80
CA ALA A 361 -19.69 -31.89 21.47
C ALA A 361 -19.22 -30.68 20.66
N ALA A 362 -20.18 -29.89 20.19
CA ALA A 362 -19.93 -28.68 19.43
C ALA A 362 -18.82 -27.89 20.11
N ILE A 363 -17.70 -27.67 19.41
CA ILE A 363 -16.92 -26.45 19.61
C ILE A 363 -17.98 -25.34 19.56
N GLU A 364 -18.05 -24.48 20.58
CA GLU A 364 -19.03 -23.40 20.61
C GLU A 364 -18.77 -22.46 19.42
N ILE A 365 -19.34 -22.80 18.27
CA ILE A 365 -19.30 -21.95 17.10
C ILE A 365 -20.42 -20.93 17.29
N THR A 366 -20.22 -20.00 18.21
CA THR A 366 -21.15 -18.88 18.37
C THR A 366 -21.07 -17.99 17.15
N ALA A 367 -22.09 -18.09 16.29
CA ALA A 367 -22.40 -17.05 15.31
C ALA A 367 -22.85 -15.80 16.07
N GLN A 368 -21.99 -14.77 16.14
CA GLN A 368 -22.40 -13.46 16.64
C GLN A 368 -22.00 -12.33 15.66
N GLU A 369 -23.05 -11.79 15.02
CA GLU A 369 -23.22 -10.47 14.43
C GLU A 369 -22.17 -9.94 13.44
N ASN A 370 -22.37 -10.24 12.15
CA ASN A 370 -21.99 -9.32 11.07
C ASN A 370 -23.22 -8.53 10.62
N LYS A 371 -23.49 -7.44 11.34
CA LYS A 371 -24.03 -6.24 10.70
C LYS A 371 -22.97 -5.17 10.91
N SER A 372 -22.00 -5.11 10.01
CA SER A 372 -21.07 -4.01 9.93
C SER A 372 -21.89 -2.73 9.82
N GLU A 373 -22.00 -1.97 10.91
CA GLU A 373 -22.49 -0.60 10.87
C GLU A 373 -21.46 0.21 10.07
N SER A 374 -21.59 0.21 8.75
CA SER A 374 -21.08 1.31 7.94
C SER A 374 -21.76 2.58 8.45
N LYS A 375 -21.03 3.36 9.25
CA LYS A 375 -21.40 4.72 9.60
C LYS A 375 -21.34 5.58 8.33
N VAL A 376 -22.38 5.48 7.51
CA VAL A 376 -22.60 6.40 6.40
C VAL A 376 -23.09 7.71 7.00
N VAL A 377 -22.17 8.65 7.20
CA VAL A 377 -22.53 10.05 7.44
C VAL A 377 -22.57 10.75 6.09
N GLU A 378 -23.77 10.88 5.52
CA GLU A 378 -24.02 11.79 4.40
C GLU A 378 -23.53 13.19 4.77
N THR A 379 -22.51 13.69 4.08
CA THR A 379 -22.07 15.08 4.23
C THR A 379 -22.17 15.79 2.90
N LYS A 380 -23.09 16.78 2.81
CA LYS A 380 -23.12 17.76 1.72
C LYS A 380 -21.83 18.57 1.76
N VAL A 381 -21.03 18.54 0.68
CA VAL A 381 -19.86 19.41 0.52
C VAL A 381 -20.17 20.50 -0.50
N VAL A 382 -19.91 21.74 -0.09
CA VAL A 382 -19.80 22.92 -0.96
C VAL A 382 -18.32 23.03 -1.33
N GLU A 383 -17.98 22.86 -2.60
CA GLU A 383 -16.61 22.97 -3.13
C GLU A 383 -16.11 24.43 -3.12
N ASN A 384 -14.88 24.66 -2.63
CA ASN A 384 -14.07 25.82 -3.00
C ASN A 384 -12.72 25.31 -3.52
N LYS A 385 -12.56 25.23 -4.85
CA LYS A 385 -11.31 24.81 -5.53
C LYS A 385 -10.22 25.89 -5.38
N LYS A 386 -9.01 25.48 -4.96
CA LYS A 386 -7.77 26.27 -5.11
C LYS A 386 -7.17 25.94 -6.49
N ASP A 387 -7.32 26.84 -7.45
CA ASP A 387 -6.82 26.70 -8.82
C ASP A 387 -5.45 27.41 -8.99
N ASP A 388 -4.90 27.45 -10.21
CA ASP A 388 -3.65 28.15 -10.48
C ASP A 388 -3.70 29.65 -10.14
N ASN A 389 -4.88 30.29 -10.15
CA ASN A 389 -5.01 31.69 -9.76
C ASN A 389 -4.74 31.88 -8.26
N TYR A 390 -5.20 30.94 -7.43
CA TYR A 390 -4.85 30.94 -6.01
C TYR A 390 -3.33 30.91 -5.81
N TYR A 391 -2.59 30.05 -6.53
CA TYR A 391 -1.14 29.94 -6.39
C TYR A 391 -0.39 31.13 -7.01
N MET A 392 -0.88 31.69 -8.11
CA MET A 392 -0.38 32.95 -8.67
C MET A 392 -0.39 34.08 -7.63
N ASP A 393 -1.49 34.22 -6.88
CA ASP A 393 -1.62 35.25 -5.85
C ASP A 393 -0.68 34.99 -4.66
N LYS A 394 -0.54 33.72 -4.25
CA LYS A 394 0.33 33.33 -3.13
C LYS A 394 1.81 33.50 -3.43
N TYR A 395 2.26 33.13 -4.63
CA TYR A 395 3.65 33.28 -5.06
C TYR A 395 3.99 34.63 -5.68
N ALA A 396 3.04 35.56 -5.78
CA ALA A 396 3.25 36.91 -6.30
C ALA A 396 4.49 37.62 -5.71
N PRO A 397 4.82 37.52 -4.40
CA PRO A 397 6.04 38.10 -3.86
C PRO A 397 7.31 37.60 -4.56
N VAL A 398 7.41 36.29 -4.83
CA VAL A 398 8.58 35.68 -5.49
C VAL A 398 8.59 36.04 -6.98
N ILE A 399 7.45 35.91 -7.66
CA ILE A 399 7.29 36.22 -9.09
C ILE A 399 7.70 37.67 -9.39
N ASN A 400 7.30 38.61 -8.52
CA ASN A 400 7.64 40.03 -8.68
C ASN A 400 9.14 40.29 -8.49
N VAL A 401 9.84 39.51 -7.66
CA VAL A 401 11.30 39.62 -7.52
C VAL A 401 11.99 39.21 -8.81
N TYR A 402 11.62 38.06 -9.41
CA TYR A 402 12.20 37.64 -10.70
C TYR A 402 11.94 38.67 -11.81
N LYS A 403 10.72 39.23 -11.88
CA LYS A 403 10.40 40.35 -12.80
C LYS A 403 11.29 41.57 -12.57
N LYS A 404 11.46 41.98 -11.32
CA LYS A 404 12.26 43.16 -10.97
C LYS A 404 13.75 42.97 -11.29
N VAL A 405 14.29 41.77 -11.08
CA VAL A 405 15.67 41.44 -11.48
C VAL A 405 15.81 41.48 -13.00
N LYS A 406 14.82 40.99 -13.75
CA LYS A 406 14.78 41.07 -15.21
C LYS A 406 14.75 42.51 -15.72
N ASP A 407 13.96 43.38 -15.10
CA ASP A 407 13.79 44.77 -15.56
C ASP A 407 14.91 45.71 -15.12
N SER A 408 15.45 45.51 -13.91
CA SER A 408 16.30 46.50 -13.23
C SER A 408 17.59 45.93 -12.63
N GLY A 409 17.78 44.61 -12.64
CA GLY A 409 18.96 43.96 -12.05
C GLY A 409 18.86 43.76 -10.54
N LYS A 410 19.75 42.92 -10.01
CA LYS A 410 19.73 42.44 -8.61
C LYS A 410 20.05 43.53 -7.57
N ASP A 411 20.78 44.57 -7.97
CA ASP A 411 21.26 45.65 -7.09
C ASP A 411 20.14 46.53 -6.49
N TYR A 412 18.91 46.42 -7.01
CA TYR A 412 17.74 47.21 -6.58
C TYR A 412 16.76 46.41 -5.72
N LEU A 413 17.12 45.20 -5.30
CA LEU A 413 16.33 44.39 -4.39
C LEU A 413 16.61 44.79 -2.93
N SER A 414 15.55 44.98 -2.15
CA SER A 414 15.60 45.05 -0.69
C SER A 414 16.09 43.72 -0.09
N GLU A 415 16.53 43.73 1.16
CA GLU A 415 16.99 42.51 1.86
C GLU A 415 15.95 41.38 1.84
N LYS A 416 14.66 41.72 2.03
CA LYS A 416 13.55 40.76 1.94
C LYS A 416 13.33 40.21 0.53
N GLU A 417 13.52 41.03 -0.49
CA GLU A 417 13.42 40.55 -1.88
C GLU A 417 14.61 39.63 -2.22
N GLN A 418 15.81 39.94 -1.70
CA GLN A 418 16.99 39.10 -1.89
C GLN A 418 16.85 37.72 -1.23
N SER A 419 16.12 37.61 -0.11
CA SER A 419 15.91 36.31 0.54
C SER A 419 15.07 35.32 -0.28
N TYR A 420 14.27 35.80 -1.24
CA TYR A 420 13.51 34.91 -2.12
C TYR A 420 14.41 34.23 -3.17
N ILE A 421 15.34 34.95 -3.79
CA ILE A 421 16.15 34.39 -4.91
C ILE A 421 17.58 34.01 -4.51
N GLY A 422 17.98 34.27 -3.26
CA GLY A 422 19.32 34.03 -2.73
C GLY A 422 20.45 34.76 -3.48
N ASN A 423 21.69 34.49 -3.07
CA ASN A 423 22.88 35.13 -3.66
C ASN A 423 23.34 34.52 -4.99
N TYR A 424 22.80 33.36 -5.38
CA TYR A 424 23.29 32.54 -6.49
C TYR A 424 22.67 32.87 -7.87
N VAL A 425 21.48 33.50 -7.93
CA VAL A 425 20.88 33.92 -9.21
C VAL A 425 21.73 35.00 -9.88
N SER A 426 22.23 34.69 -11.07
CA SER A 426 22.96 35.60 -11.96
C SER A 426 21.97 36.31 -12.90
N PRO A 427 22.00 37.65 -13.02
CA PRO A 427 21.08 38.39 -13.87
C PRO A 427 21.28 38.17 -15.39
N ARG A 428 22.28 37.37 -15.81
CA ARG A 428 22.62 37.21 -17.23
C ARG A 428 21.62 36.35 -18.04
N ASN A 429 20.81 35.50 -17.39
CA ASN A 429 19.95 34.51 -18.07
C ASN A 429 18.47 34.60 -17.67
N ILE A 430 18.08 35.57 -16.85
CA ILE A 430 16.73 35.64 -16.28
C ILE A 430 15.62 35.83 -17.33
N GLU A 431 15.97 36.29 -18.53
CA GLU A 431 15.03 36.42 -19.65
C GLU A 431 14.50 35.06 -20.14
N TYR A 432 15.22 33.98 -19.88
CA TYR A 432 14.88 32.61 -20.25
C TYR A 432 14.26 31.81 -19.10
N PHE A 433 14.05 32.43 -17.94
CA PHE A 433 13.48 31.76 -16.79
C PHE A 433 11.96 31.66 -16.92
N MET A 434 11.46 30.46 -16.66
CA MET A 434 10.04 30.13 -16.64
C MET A 434 9.67 29.55 -15.28
N TYR A 435 8.38 29.59 -14.92
CA TYR A 435 7.85 28.91 -13.74
C TYR A 435 6.53 28.18 -14.01
N ASP A 436 6.24 27.21 -13.15
CA ASP A 436 4.90 26.63 -13.01
C ASP A 436 4.61 26.26 -11.56
N PHE A 437 3.35 25.89 -11.30
CA PHE A 437 2.91 25.37 -10.01
C PHE A 437 2.68 23.87 -10.10
N ILE A 438 3.46 23.11 -9.34
CA ILE A 438 3.49 21.65 -9.34
C ILE A 438 3.28 21.18 -7.92
N ASP A 439 2.33 20.27 -7.71
CA ASP A 439 2.13 19.60 -6.43
C ASP A 439 3.13 18.45 -6.35
N ILE A 440 4.30 18.68 -5.74
CA ILE A 440 5.44 17.74 -5.80
C ILE A 440 5.16 16.49 -4.94
N ASN A 441 4.50 16.65 -3.79
CA ASN A 441 4.12 15.56 -2.87
C ASN A 441 2.66 15.09 -2.99
N ASN A 442 1.88 15.66 -3.92
CA ASN A 442 0.46 15.38 -4.11
C ASN A 442 -0.43 15.70 -2.88
N ASN A 443 -0.05 16.67 -2.03
CA ASN A 443 -0.83 17.05 -0.85
C ASN A 443 -1.94 18.10 -1.15
N GLY A 444 -2.07 18.54 -2.41
CA GLY A 444 -3.03 19.55 -2.86
C GLY A 444 -2.54 21.00 -2.71
N SER A 445 -1.38 21.22 -2.10
CA SER A 445 -0.55 22.43 -2.15
C SER A 445 0.33 22.33 -3.40
N LYS A 446 0.60 23.44 -4.08
CA LYS A 446 1.50 23.43 -5.24
C LYS A 446 2.75 24.22 -4.91
N GLU A 447 3.91 23.64 -5.14
CA GLU A 447 5.20 24.32 -5.17
C GLU A 447 5.36 25.14 -6.44
N MET A 448 6.06 26.26 -6.34
CA MET A 448 6.53 26.99 -7.53
C MET A 448 7.90 26.47 -7.94
N VAL A 449 8.01 25.99 -9.18
CA VAL A 449 9.28 25.52 -9.76
C VAL A 449 9.73 26.52 -10.81
N VAL A 450 11.02 26.86 -10.79
CA VAL A 450 11.66 27.82 -11.70
C VAL A 450 12.68 27.07 -12.56
N VAL A 451 12.66 27.29 -13.87
CA VAL A 451 13.51 26.58 -14.84
C VAL A 451 14.17 27.56 -15.80
N ASP A 452 15.47 27.40 -16.07
CA ASP A 452 16.19 28.09 -17.15
C ASP A 452 15.97 27.35 -18.47
N THR A 453 15.37 28.02 -19.45
CA THR A 453 15.04 27.42 -20.75
C THR A 453 16.05 27.72 -21.86
N GLU A 454 17.12 28.47 -21.57
CA GLU A 454 18.18 28.77 -22.55
C GLU A 454 19.11 27.59 -22.76
N SER A 455 19.39 26.80 -21.71
CA SER A 455 20.32 25.68 -21.80
C SER A 455 19.72 24.54 -22.63
N SER A 456 20.56 23.88 -23.43
CA SER A 456 20.20 22.66 -24.17
C SER A 456 19.69 21.54 -23.26
N GLU A 457 19.94 21.65 -21.95
CA GLU A 457 19.62 20.68 -20.90
C GLU A 457 18.60 21.23 -19.88
N LYS A 458 17.86 22.32 -20.16
CA LYS A 458 16.79 22.92 -19.31
C LYS A 458 16.84 22.57 -17.80
N HIS A 459 17.58 23.31 -16.99
CA HIS A 459 17.77 22.95 -15.57
C HIS A 459 16.79 23.67 -14.63
N ILE A 460 16.39 22.99 -13.54
CA ILE A 460 15.62 23.62 -12.45
C ILE A 460 16.54 24.57 -11.71
N GLU A 461 16.14 25.83 -11.63
CA GLU A 461 16.86 26.91 -10.94
C GLU A 461 16.52 26.98 -9.46
N ALA A 462 15.24 26.85 -9.13
CA ALA A 462 14.74 26.96 -7.78
C ALA A 462 13.39 26.28 -7.59
N ILE A 463 13.14 25.81 -6.37
CA ILE A 463 11.84 25.29 -5.92
C ILE A 463 11.42 26.08 -4.68
N TYR A 464 10.14 26.44 -4.61
CA TYR A 464 9.54 27.19 -3.50
C TYR A 464 8.27 26.50 -3.01
N THR A 465 8.02 26.53 -1.71
CA THR A 465 6.79 26.02 -1.08
C THR A 465 6.03 27.10 -0.31
N LEU A 466 4.87 26.80 0.28
CA LEU A 466 4.03 27.69 1.08
C LEU A 466 3.92 27.20 2.53
N HIS A 467 4.53 27.90 3.47
CA HIS A 467 4.28 27.69 4.90
C HIS A 467 3.38 28.81 5.46
N GLY A 468 2.22 28.44 5.99
CA GLY A 468 1.23 29.42 6.47
C GLY A 468 0.66 30.33 5.37
N GLY A 469 0.87 29.99 4.09
CA GLY A 469 0.48 30.79 2.94
C GLY A 469 1.50 31.85 2.52
N ASP A 470 2.69 31.87 3.13
CA ASP A 470 3.82 32.68 2.71
C ASP A 470 4.83 31.81 1.92
N PRO A 471 5.37 32.29 0.79
CA PRO A 471 6.40 31.56 0.05
C PRO A 471 7.69 31.39 0.83
N GLU A 472 8.21 30.16 0.84
CA GLU A 472 9.51 29.80 1.39
C GLU A 472 10.36 29.09 0.34
N PHE A 473 11.67 29.29 0.45
CA PHE A 473 12.65 28.75 -0.46
C PHE A 473 13.05 27.33 -0.06
N LEU A 474 13.00 26.39 -1.00
CA LEU A 474 13.20 24.96 -0.73
C LEU A 474 14.56 24.44 -1.23
N GLU A 475 14.84 24.60 -2.52
CA GLU A 475 16.03 24.03 -3.15
C GLU A 475 16.46 24.85 -4.37
N TYR A 476 17.75 24.78 -4.75
CA TYR A 476 18.27 25.53 -5.89
C TYR A 476 19.54 24.98 -6.53
N PHE A 477 19.74 25.46 -7.75
CA PHE A 477 20.91 25.22 -8.56
C PHE A 477 22.10 26.10 -8.14
N MET A 478 23.24 25.48 -7.79
CA MET A 478 24.43 26.20 -7.36
C MET A 478 25.38 26.50 -8.54
N ARG A 479 25.20 27.66 -9.18
CA ARG A 479 26.04 28.12 -10.32
C ARG A 479 27.54 28.25 -10.04
N ASN A 480 27.97 28.30 -8.77
CA ASN A 480 29.38 28.45 -8.39
C ASN A 480 30.11 27.11 -8.20
N MET A 481 29.45 25.98 -8.44
CA MET A 481 30.05 24.64 -8.40
C MET A 481 30.41 24.18 -9.82
N ALA A 482 31.42 23.32 -9.94
CA ALA A 482 31.88 22.82 -11.24
C ALA A 482 30.81 21.95 -11.90
N GLU A 483 30.08 21.20 -11.07
CA GLU A 483 28.91 20.42 -11.46
C GLU A 483 27.83 20.65 -10.42
N SER A 484 26.62 20.99 -10.85
CA SER A 484 25.45 21.05 -9.98
C SER A 484 24.23 20.70 -10.80
N GLU A 485 23.24 20.06 -10.20
CA GLU A 485 21.95 19.82 -10.83
C GLU A 485 20.86 19.73 -9.76
N VAL A 486 19.67 20.26 -10.08
CA VAL A 486 18.46 20.00 -9.31
C VAL A 486 17.44 19.38 -10.24
N CYS A 487 16.89 18.25 -9.83
CA CYS A 487 15.88 17.55 -10.58
C CYS A 487 14.75 17.08 -9.67
N ILE A 488 13.53 17.12 -10.22
CA ILE A 488 12.37 16.44 -9.65
C ILE A 488 12.26 15.12 -10.39
N LEU A 489 12.40 14.03 -9.65
CA LEU A 489 12.26 12.68 -10.14
C LEU A 489 10.77 12.39 -10.40
N ASN A 490 10.45 11.45 -11.29
CA ASN A 490 9.06 11.13 -11.67
C ASN A 490 8.18 10.67 -10.49
N ASN A 491 8.82 10.29 -9.38
CA ASN A 491 8.21 9.82 -8.15
C ASN A 491 8.08 10.92 -7.08
N GLY A 492 8.28 12.19 -7.43
CA GLY A 492 8.12 13.34 -6.52
C GLY A 492 9.33 13.63 -5.62
N TYR A 493 10.40 12.84 -5.72
CA TYR A 493 11.64 13.11 -4.99
C TYR A 493 12.42 14.25 -5.66
N ILE A 494 13.15 15.00 -4.86
CA ILE A 494 14.03 16.07 -5.29
C ILE A 494 15.46 15.55 -5.13
N CYS A 495 16.17 15.42 -6.24
CA CYS A 495 17.58 15.12 -6.27
C CYS A 495 18.38 16.41 -6.45
N ASN A 496 19.37 16.61 -5.58
CA ASN A 496 20.30 17.71 -5.64
C ASN A 496 21.72 17.16 -5.75
N TYR A 497 22.34 17.37 -6.90
CA TYR A 497 23.72 16.98 -7.17
C TYR A 497 24.64 18.20 -7.11
N ARG A 498 25.81 18.02 -6.51
CA ARG A 498 26.85 19.04 -6.31
C ARG A 498 28.24 18.40 -6.41
N GLY A 499 29.09 18.97 -7.26
CA GLY A 499 30.44 18.51 -7.53
C GLY A 499 31.45 19.63 -7.56
N ARG A 500 32.60 19.44 -6.90
CA ARG A 500 33.75 20.33 -6.98
C ARG A 500 35.06 19.58 -6.74
N SER A 501 35.94 19.60 -7.74
CA SER A 501 37.36 19.26 -7.60
C SER A 501 37.61 17.91 -6.92
N GLY A 502 36.97 16.84 -7.40
CA GLY A 502 37.11 15.48 -6.86
C GLY A 502 36.21 15.16 -5.66
N SER A 503 35.39 16.12 -5.20
CA SER A 503 34.35 15.88 -4.20
C SER A 503 32.97 16.02 -4.81
N TYR A 504 32.13 15.02 -4.62
CA TYR A 504 30.78 14.95 -5.16
C TYR A 504 29.80 14.58 -4.08
N TYR A 505 28.61 15.17 -4.17
CA TYR A 505 27.55 15.11 -3.19
C TYR A 505 26.22 15.00 -3.93
N THR A 506 25.47 13.94 -3.65
CA THR A 506 24.08 13.79 -4.12
C THR A 506 23.17 13.69 -2.91
N GLU A 507 22.21 14.60 -2.79
CA GLU A 507 21.15 14.52 -1.79
C GLU A 507 19.83 14.17 -2.46
N ILE A 508 19.20 13.13 -1.93
CA ILE A 508 17.85 12.74 -2.31
C ILE A 508 16.92 13.16 -1.18
N SER A 509 15.88 13.90 -1.51
CA SER A 509 14.91 14.42 -0.54
C SER A 509 13.49 14.30 -1.07
N LYS A 510 12.50 14.43 -0.19
CA LYS A 510 11.07 14.51 -0.54
C LYS A 510 10.40 15.61 0.29
N LEU A 511 9.21 16.01 -0.10
CA LEU A 511 8.37 16.88 0.72
C LEU A 511 7.44 16.04 1.60
N ASP A 512 7.33 16.39 2.89
CA ASP A 512 6.30 15.84 3.77
C ASP A 512 4.93 16.46 3.48
N SER A 513 3.87 16.02 4.16
CA SER A 513 2.50 16.51 3.94
C SER A 513 2.28 17.99 4.28
N ASN A 514 3.23 18.64 4.95
CA ASN A 514 3.20 20.07 5.27
C ASN A 514 4.22 20.87 4.43
N ASP A 515 4.71 20.26 3.35
CA ASP A 515 5.71 20.80 2.42
C ASP A 515 7.10 21.04 3.03
N ASN A 516 7.43 20.37 4.14
CA ASN A 516 8.80 20.39 4.67
C ASN A 516 9.69 19.42 3.89
N LYS A 517 10.92 19.85 3.62
CA LYS A 517 11.94 18.98 3.01
C LYS A 517 12.45 17.92 3.99
N ILE A 518 12.34 16.66 3.62
CA ILE A 518 12.90 15.51 4.33
C ILE A 518 14.02 14.91 3.49
N ILE A 519 15.21 14.79 4.08
CA ILE A 519 16.37 14.16 3.43
C ILE A 519 16.28 12.66 3.63
N ILE A 520 16.35 11.93 2.53
CA ILE A 520 16.17 10.48 2.47
C ILE A 520 17.53 9.81 2.44
N ASN A 521 18.35 10.19 1.46
CA ASN A 521 19.71 9.69 1.36
C ASN A 521 20.69 10.80 1.00
N ARG A 522 21.93 10.65 1.46
CA ARG A 522 23.10 11.43 1.05
C ARG A 522 24.18 10.50 0.54
N TYR A 523 24.66 10.78 -0.66
CA TYR A 523 25.75 10.08 -1.30
C TYR A 523 26.93 11.02 -1.38
N GLU A 524 28.08 10.59 -0.86
CA GLU A 524 29.30 11.38 -0.92
C GLU A 524 30.41 10.55 -1.55
N TYR A 525 31.16 11.20 -2.44
CA TYR A 525 32.34 10.64 -3.07
C TYR A 525 33.49 11.65 -2.96
N TYR A 526 34.67 11.17 -2.58
CA TYR A 526 35.89 11.99 -2.50
C TYR A 526 37.09 11.27 -3.11
N GLU A 527 37.66 11.86 -4.15
CA GLU A 527 39.01 11.56 -4.63
C GLU A 527 40.01 12.33 -3.76
N GLY A 528 40.90 11.60 -3.10
CA GLY A 528 41.92 12.15 -2.19
C GLY A 528 42.64 13.41 -2.71
N THR A 529 43.16 14.24 -1.79
CA THR A 529 43.89 15.46 -2.16
C THR A 529 45.16 15.19 -2.94
N ILE A 530 45.59 16.19 -3.72
CA ILE A 530 46.78 16.23 -4.60
C ILE A 530 48.08 15.71 -3.93
N ASP A 531 48.18 15.75 -2.59
CA ASP A 531 49.37 15.31 -1.84
C ASP A 531 49.43 13.80 -1.53
N GLU A 532 48.35 13.04 -1.75
CA GLU A 532 48.29 11.59 -1.50
C GLU A 532 47.81 10.79 -2.73
N ASP A 533 48.47 11.02 -3.87
CA ASP A 533 48.60 10.04 -4.97
C ASP A 533 47.31 9.41 -5.53
N PHE A 534 46.13 10.06 -5.36
CA PHE A 534 44.81 9.61 -5.87
C PHE A 534 44.48 8.12 -5.65
N LYS A 535 45.06 7.48 -4.63
CA LYS A 535 45.05 6.00 -4.52
C LYS A 535 43.83 5.41 -3.83
N ASN A 536 43.08 6.20 -3.06
CA ASN A 536 41.92 5.72 -2.31
C ASN A 536 40.74 6.67 -2.52
N ALA A 537 39.81 6.27 -3.39
CA ALA A 537 38.49 6.85 -3.45
C ALA A 537 37.70 6.44 -2.20
N HIS A 538 36.98 7.39 -1.59
CA HIS A 538 36.08 7.12 -0.46
C HIS A 538 34.64 7.34 -0.89
N TYR A 539 33.79 6.37 -0.58
CA TYR A 539 32.35 6.39 -0.89
C TYR A 539 31.57 6.32 0.41
N LYS A 540 30.57 7.19 0.56
CA LYS A 540 29.65 7.16 1.69
C LYS A 540 28.21 7.22 1.27
N ILE A 541 27.38 6.50 2.02
CA ILE A 541 25.91 6.60 1.98
C ILE A 541 25.47 6.91 3.40
N ASN A 542 24.78 8.03 3.61
CA ASN A 542 24.27 8.47 4.91
C ASN A 542 25.35 8.45 6.01
N ASP A 543 26.49 9.06 5.71
CA ASP A 543 27.68 9.14 6.59
C ASP A 543 28.38 7.79 6.87
N VAL A 544 27.90 6.67 6.31
CA VAL A 544 28.50 5.33 6.42
C VAL A 544 29.40 5.06 5.22
N GLU A 545 30.64 4.63 5.47
CA GLU A 545 31.60 4.27 4.41
C GLU A 545 31.21 2.92 3.76
N VAL A 546 31.19 2.91 2.43
CA VAL A 546 30.78 1.76 1.60
C VAL A 546 31.81 1.48 0.50
N THR A 547 31.69 0.34 -0.17
CA THR A 547 32.49 0.03 -1.36
C THR A 547 32.00 0.81 -2.59
N GLU A 548 32.86 0.93 -3.62
CA GLU A 548 32.49 1.54 -4.90
C GLU A 548 31.28 0.84 -5.55
N ASP A 549 31.27 -0.50 -5.53
CA ASP A 549 30.18 -1.28 -6.13
C ASP A 549 28.84 -1.02 -5.42
N GLU A 550 28.83 -0.98 -4.09
CA GLU A 550 27.64 -0.64 -3.30
C GLU A 550 27.15 0.79 -3.56
N TYR A 551 28.09 1.73 -3.70
CA TYR A 551 27.80 3.12 -4.02
C TYR A 551 27.19 3.28 -5.41
N VAL A 552 27.81 2.65 -6.42
CA VAL A 552 27.34 2.70 -7.82
C VAL A 552 25.99 2.01 -7.95
N GLU A 553 25.79 0.85 -7.31
CA GLU A 553 24.51 0.15 -7.31
C GLU A 553 23.40 0.99 -6.67
N ALA A 554 23.68 1.64 -5.54
CA ALA A 554 22.72 2.51 -4.89
C ALA A 554 22.38 3.76 -5.73
N LEU A 555 23.34 4.28 -6.51
CA LEU A 555 23.10 5.40 -7.42
C LEU A 555 22.33 5.03 -8.69
N LYS A 556 22.41 3.78 -9.18
CA LYS A 556 21.63 3.32 -10.35
C LYS A 556 20.13 3.52 -10.15
N TYR A 557 19.66 3.39 -8.92
CA TYR A 557 18.26 3.62 -8.55
C TYR A 557 17.75 5.03 -8.89
N PHE A 558 18.63 6.04 -8.96
CA PHE A 558 18.24 7.43 -9.23
C PHE A 558 18.53 7.89 -10.66
N ASN A 559 19.13 7.03 -11.49
CA ASN A 559 19.41 7.34 -12.89
C ASN A 559 18.17 7.08 -13.74
N ASN A 560 17.26 8.07 -13.81
CA ASN A 560 16.33 8.33 -14.92
C ASN A 560 15.46 9.56 -14.59
N VAL A 561 15.86 10.75 -15.04
CA VAL A 561 15.07 12.00 -14.92
C VAL A 561 14.56 12.44 -16.28
N LYS A 562 13.30 12.88 -16.35
CA LYS A 562 12.78 13.71 -17.44
C LYS A 562 12.20 15.01 -16.87
N TYR A 563 12.54 16.12 -17.56
CA TYR A 563 12.14 17.48 -17.25
C TYR A 563 10.62 17.69 -17.20
N ILE A 564 10.16 18.53 -16.27
CA ILE A 564 8.78 19.00 -16.24
C ILE A 564 8.59 20.09 -17.30
N LEU A 565 7.55 19.95 -18.13
CA LEU A 565 7.17 20.96 -19.13
C LEU A 565 6.61 22.20 -18.45
N VAL A 566 7.42 23.26 -18.38
CA VAL A 566 7.04 24.57 -17.86
C VAL A 566 6.49 25.47 -18.96
N SER A 567 5.46 26.28 -18.66
CA SER A 567 4.71 27.04 -19.67
C SER A 567 4.60 28.56 -19.45
N LYS A 568 4.99 29.11 -18.28
CA LYS A 568 4.83 30.54 -17.95
C LYS A 568 6.18 31.23 -17.74
N TYR A 569 6.37 32.44 -18.26
CA TYR A 569 7.57 33.27 -18.05
C TYR A 569 7.39 34.24 -16.87
N PHE A 570 8.50 34.64 -16.26
CA PHE A 570 8.52 35.75 -15.30
C PHE A 570 8.30 37.10 -15.97
#